data_AF-A0AAV0BFG1-F1
#
_entry.id   AF-A0AAV0BFG1-F1
#
_cell.length_a   1.000
_cell.length_b   1.000
_cell.length_c   1.000
_cell.angle_alpha   90.00
_cell.angle_beta   90.00
_cell.angle_gamma   90.00
#
_symmetry.space_group_name_H-M   'P 1'
#
loop_
_entity.id
_entity.type
_entity.pdbx_description
1 polymer ?
#
loop_
_entity_poly.entity_id
_entity_poly.type
_entity_poly.pdbx_seq_one_letter_code
_entity_poly.pdbx_strand_id
1 'polypeptide(L)'
;MGVLKYLYHDLISSLSIEKKDKIAARLQYFDTNNLNIPSTKAKYLVQHYSSLVGSDFKILIQAAEFVGFPLIEESRHQLWISLCHLCSVIFQTHISYLQKYLSLLNYFTQDFLLRLIL
;
A
#
# COMPACT_ATOMS: atom_id res chain seq x y z
N MET A 1 2.55 -10.07 6.01
CA MET A 1 1.40 -10.33 5.10
C MET A 1 0.03 -10.12 5.73
N GLY A 2 -0.15 -10.31 7.05
CA GLY A 2 -1.45 -10.14 7.72
C GLY A 2 -1.98 -8.70 7.69
N VAL A 3 -1.27 -7.76 8.35
CA VAL A 3 -1.74 -6.36 8.54
C VAL A 3 -2.13 -5.68 7.21
N LEU A 4 -1.27 -5.77 6.20
CA LEU A 4 -1.53 -5.20 4.87
C LEU A 4 -2.78 -5.78 4.21
N LYS A 5 -3.02 -7.09 4.34
CA LYS A 5 -4.22 -7.74 3.79
C LYS A 5 -5.48 -7.19 4.44
N TYR A 6 -5.49 -7.08 5.77
CA TYR A 6 -6.66 -6.60 6.50
C TYR A 6 -6.91 -5.11 6.25
N LEU A 7 -5.86 -4.28 6.25
CA LEU A 7 -6.01 -2.85 5.95
C LEU A 7 -6.47 -2.60 4.52
N TYR A 8 -5.94 -3.34 3.54
CA TYR A 8 -6.41 -3.20 2.15
C TYR A 8 -7.86 -3.65 2.01
N HIS A 9 -8.22 -4.76 2.67
CA HIS A 9 -9.57 -5.27 2.64
C HIS A 9 -10.56 -4.28 3.27
N ASP A 10 -10.24 -3.72 4.44
CA ASP A 10 -11.05 -2.71 5.12
C ASP A 10 -11.21 -1.44 4.26
N LEU A 11 -10.10 -0.96 3.70
CA LEU A 11 -10.08 0.20 2.81
C LEU A 11 -10.96 -0.05 1.59
N ILE A 12 -10.75 -1.12 0.82
CA ILE A 12 -11.51 -1.35 -0.40
C ILE A 12 -12.97 -1.69 -0.09
N SER A 13 -13.26 -2.55 0.89
CA SER A 13 -14.63 -2.97 1.19
C SER A 13 -15.55 -1.78 1.50
N SER A 14 -15.04 -0.76 2.20
CA SER A 14 -15.78 0.44 2.58
C SER A 14 -16.00 1.47 1.46
N LEU A 15 -15.38 1.30 0.28
CA LEU A 15 -15.55 2.21 -0.85
C LEU A 15 -16.79 1.89 -1.69
N SER A 16 -17.40 2.95 -2.22
CA SER A 16 -18.43 2.85 -3.25
C SER A 16 -17.88 2.23 -4.54
N ILE A 17 -18.77 1.70 -5.37
CA ILE A 17 -18.42 1.11 -6.67
C ILE A 17 -17.68 2.14 -7.54
N GLU A 18 -18.15 3.38 -7.59
CA GLU A 18 -17.50 4.46 -8.35
C GLU A 18 -16.06 4.75 -7.89
N LYS A 19 -15.82 4.74 -6.57
CA LYS A 19 -14.47 4.96 -6.02
C LYS A 19 -13.56 3.78 -6.34
N LYS A 20 -14.07 2.55 -6.26
CA LYS A 20 -13.37 1.32 -6.67
C LYS A 20 -12.97 1.37 -8.15
N ASP A 21 -13.88 1.78 -9.03
CA ASP A 21 -13.60 1.90 -10.46
C ASP A 21 -12.53 2.97 -10.75
N LYS A 22 -12.56 4.10 -10.03
CA LYS A 22 -11.51 5.14 -10.13
C LYS A 22 -10.15 4.62 -9.66
N ILE A 23 -10.10 3.85 -8.56
CA ILE A 23 -8.86 3.20 -8.08
C ILE A 23 -8.35 2.21 -9.14
N ALA A 24 -9.22 1.38 -9.71
CA ALA A 24 -8.85 0.43 -10.75
C ALA A 24 -8.33 1.15 -12.01
N ALA A 25 -8.98 2.24 -12.43
CA ALA A 25 -8.50 3.04 -13.55
C ALA A 25 -7.10 3.64 -13.27
N ARG A 26 -6.87 4.18 -12.08
CA ARG A 26 -5.56 4.72 -11.69
C ARG A 26 -4.47 3.66 -11.63
N LEU A 27 -4.77 2.48 -11.08
CA LEU A 27 -3.85 1.33 -11.12
C LEU A 27 -3.54 0.88 -12.55
N GLN A 28 -4.51 0.99 -13.45
CA GLN A 28 -4.33 0.61 -14.86
C GLN A 28 -3.39 1.55 -15.62
N TYR A 29 -3.40 2.84 -15.27
CA TYR A 29 -2.54 3.87 -15.86
C TYR A 29 -1.28 4.17 -15.05
N PHE A 30 -1.09 3.48 -13.92
CA PHE A 30 0.10 3.65 -13.10
C PHE A 30 1.32 3.17 -13.88
N ASP A 31 2.32 4.05 -13.99
CA ASP A 31 3.54 3.73 -14.70
C ASP A 31 4.35 2.69 -13.91
N THR A 32 4.44 1.48 -14.46
CA THR A 32 5.24 0.39 -13.90
C THR A 32 6.66 0.36 -14.46
N ASN A 33 7.04 1.29 -15.34
CA ASN A 33 8.41 1.39 -15.83
C ASN A 33 9.35 1.55 -14.64
N ASN A 34 10.40 0.73 -14.61
CA ASN A 34 11.37 0.64 -13.51
C ASN A 34 10.85 0.01 -12.20
N LEU A 35 9.61 -0.49 -12.16
CA LEU A 35 9.14 -1.36 -11.08
C LEU A 35 9.36 -2.81 -11.46
N ASN A 36 9.76 -3.64 -10.49
CA ASN A 36 9.88 -5.08 -10.68
C ASN A 36 8.49 -5.77 -10.60
N ILE A 37 7.57 -5.34 -11.47
CA ILE A 37 6.17 -5.78 -11.52
C ILE A 37 5.81 -6.13 -12.97
N PRO A 38 5.33 -7.36 -13.25
CA PRO A 38 5.10 -7.81 -14.62
C PRO A 38 3.84 -7.22 -15.27
N SER A 39 2.80 -6.91 -14.50
CA SER A 39 1.56 -6.29 -14.97
C SER A 39 0.68 -5.85 -13.80
N THR A 40 0.13 -4.64 -13.86
CA THR A 40 -0.94 -4.20 -12.97
C THR A 40 -2.26 -4.84 -13.43
N LYS A 41 -2.63 -5.99 -12.84
CA LYS A 41 -3.98 -6.58 -13.01
C LYS A 41 -5.02 -5.73 -12.26
N ALA A 42 -5.18 -4.47 -12.65
CA ALA A 42 -5.80 -3.43 -11.85
C ALA A 42 -7.24 -3.77 -11.41
N LYS A 43 -8.07 -4.26 -12.33
CA LYS A 43 -9.43 -4.72 -12.01
C LYS A 43 -9.41 -5.86 -11.00
N TYR A 44 -8.49 -6.82 -11.15
CA TYR A 44 -8.35 -7.94 -10.21
C TYR A 44 -7.98 -7.45 -8.81
N LEU A 45 -7.02 -6.53 -8.70
CA LEU A 45 -6.56 -5.96 -7.43
C LEU A 45 -7.70 -5.29 -6.64
N VAL A 46 -8.69 -4.72 -7.34
CA VAL A 46 -9.81 -4.02 -6.69
C VAL A 46 -11.03 -4.92 -6.49
N GLN A 47 -11.37 -5.78 -7.47
CA GLN A 47 -12.58 -6.61 -7.41
C GLN A 47 -12.40 -7.88 -6.57
N HIS A 48 -11.19 -8.42 -6.52
CA HIS A 48 -10.87 -9.65 -5.80
C HIS A 48 -9.97 -9.39 -4.59
N TYR A 49 -10.19 -8.26 -3.92
CA TYR A 49 -9.38 -7.79 -2.78
C TYR A 49 -9.28 -8.80 -1.61
N SER A 50 -10.25 -9.71 -1.48
CA SER A 50 -10.24 -10.80 -0.48
C SER A 50 -9.30 -11.97 -0.80
N SER A 51 -8.93 -12.12 -2.08
CA SER A 51 -8.18 -13.27 -2.61
C SER A 51 -6.74 -12.94 -2.98
N LEU A 52 -6.27 -11.74 -2.63
CA LEU A 52 -4.93 -11.28 -2.98
C LEU A 52 -3.83 -12.06 -2.25
N VAL A 53 -2.71 -12.24 -2.95
CA VAL A 53 -1.51 -12.93 -2.47
C VAL A 53 -0.31 -11.99 -2.36
N GLY A 54 0.80 -12.48 -1.82
CA GLY A 54 2.02 -11.70 -1.57
C GLY A 54 2.51 -10.82 -2.73
N SER A 55 2.45 -11.32 -3.95
CA SER A 55 2.84 -10.56 -5.14
C SER A 55 1.94 -9.37 -5.41
N ASP A 56 0.62 -9.52 -5.24
CA ASP A 56 -0.36 -8.47 -5.49
C ASP A 56 -0.16 -7.30 -4.54
N PHE A 57 0.15 -7.63 -3.29
CA PHE A 57 0.39 -6.69 -2.22
C PHE A 57 1.66 -5.85 -2.42
N LYS A 58 2.69 -6.40 -3.08
CA LYS A 58 3.87 -5.61 -3.48
C LYS A 58 3.50 -4.52 -4.49
N ILE A 59 2.61 -4.83 -5.43
CA ILE A 59 2.09 -3.85 -6.40
C ILE A 59 1.35 -2.75 -5.67
N LEU A 60 0.46 -3.14 -4.74
CA LEU A 60 -0.36 -2.20 -3.98
C LEU A 60 0.49 -1.24 -3.15
N ILE A 61 1.52 -1.72 -2.44
CA ILE A 61 2.42 -0.86 -1.66
C ILE A 61 3.18 0.14 -2.55
N GLN A 62 3.62 -0.27 -3.74
CA GLN A 62 4.38 0.60 -4.64
C GLN A 62 3.50 1.63 -5.38
N ALA A 63 2.23 1.30 -5.64
CA ALA A 63 1.29 2.18 -6.34
C ALA A 63 0.41 3.03 -5.40
N ALA A 64 0.30 2.61 -4.14
CA ALA A 64 -0.59 3.12 -3.10
C ALA A 64 -0.72 4.64 -3.02
N GLU A 65 0.42 5.32 -2.91
CA GLU A 65 0.53 6.76 -2.68
C GLU A 65 -0.12 7.56 -3.82
N PHE A 66 -0.06 7.04 -5.04
CA PHE A 66 -0.59 7.68 -6.25
C PHE A 66 -2.05 7.33 -6.53
N VAL A 67 -2.44 6.09 -6.20
CA VAL A 67 -3.74 5.55 -6.59
C VAL A 67 -4.85 6.00 -5.65
N GLY A 68 -4.57 6.03 -4.33
CA GLY A 68 -5.58 6.29 -3.30
C GLY A 68 -6.00 7.76 -3.20
N PHE A 69 -5.10 8.71 -3.42
CA PHE A 69 -5.36 10.14 -3.21
C PHE A 69 -6.09 10.82 -4.38
N PRO A 70 -7.22 11.55 -4.21
CA PRO A 70 -7.92 11.92 -2.97
C PRO A 70 -9.22 11.12 -2.75
N LEU A 71 -9.29 9.86 -3.20
CA LEU A 71 -10.52 9.06 -3.21
C LEU A 71 -10.95 8.56 -1.82
N ILE A 72 -10.00 8.52 -0.88
CA ILE A 72 -10.18 8.07 0.50
C ILE A 72 -10.01 9.23 1.47
N GLU A 73 -10.61 9.11 2.66
CA GLU A 73 -10.49 10.09 3.75
C GLU A 73 -9.03 10.31 4.15
N GLU A 74 -8.71 11.51 4.61
CA GLU A 74 -7.33 11.89 4.91
C GLU A 74 -6.68 11.01 5.97
N SER A 75 -7.39 10.67 7.06
CA SER A 75 -6.88 9.75 8.09
C SER A 75 -6.51 8.38 7.53
N ARG A 76 -7.39 7.80 6.71
CA ARG A 76 -7.17 6.51 6.04
C ARG A 76 -6.03 6.59 5.02
N HIS A 77 -5.92 7.71 4.32
CA HIS A 77 -4.82 7.97 3.40
C HIS A 77 -3.47 8.01 4.15
N GLN A 78 -3.43 8.74 5.26
CA GLN A 78 -2.26 8.86 6.11
C GLN A 78 -1.85 7.51 6.73
N LEU A 79 -2.80 6.70 7.18
CA LEU A 79 -2.55 5.33 7.65
C LEU A 79 -1.97 4.44 6.54
N TRP A 80 -2.47 4.58 5.31
CA TRP A 80 -1.97 3.80 4.19
C TRP A 80 -0.56 4.24 3.77
N ILE A 81 -0.26 5.54 3.78
CA ILE A 81 1.09 6.09 3.53
C ILE A 81 2.09 5.59 4.56
N SER A 82 1.77 5.64 5.86
CA SER A 82 2.70 5.19 6.90
C SER A 82 3.03 3.70 6.78
N LEU A 83 2.04 2.90 6.39
CA LEU A 83 2.25 1.49 6.06
C LEU A 83 3.18 1.32 4.86
N CYS A 84 3.04 2.13 3.81
CA CYS A 84 3.91 2.09 2.64
C CYS A 84 5.36 2.46 2.97
N HIS A 85 5.57 3.47 3.83
CA HIS A 85 6.90 3.82 4.33
C HIS A 85 7.53 2.68 5.15
N LEU A 86 6.79 2.10 6.09
CA LEU A 86 7.25 0.97 6.89
C LEU A 86 7.61 -0.22 6.00
N CYS A 87 6.75 -0.55 5.03
CA CYS A 87 6.98 -1.63 4.09
C CYS A 87 8.21 -1.35 3.21
N SER A 88 8.43 -0.11 2.78
CA SER A 88 9.59 0.27 1.98
C SER A 88 10.92 0.03 2.70
N VAL A 89 10.93 0.16 4.03
CA VAL A 89 12.10 -0.21 4.85
C VAL A 89 12.21 -1.72 5.03
N ILE A 90 11.11 -2.40 5.35
CA ILE A 90 11.09 -3.87 5.57
C ILE A 90 11.51 -4.64 4.32
N PHE A 91 11.13 -4.17 3.13
CA PHE A 91 11.42 -4.85 1.86
C PHE A 91 12.78 -4.49 1.24
N GLN A 92 13.66 -3.80 1.97
CA GLN A 92 15.04 -3.57 1.51
C GLN A 92 15.79 -4.90 1.42
N THR A 93 16.35 -5.20 0.24
CA THR A 93 17.10 -6.45 0.00
C THR A 93 18.57 -6.33 0.42
N HIS A 94 19.03 -5.14 0.80
CA HIS A 94 20.39 -4.88 1.22
C HIS A 94 20.42 -3.79 2.29
N ILE A 95 21.11 -4.03 3.41
CA ILE A 95 21.26 -3.07 4.51
C ILE A 95 22.73 -2.64 4.56
N SER A 96 23.03 -1.46 4.03
CA SER A 96 24.41 -0.94 4.00
C SER A 96 24.86 -0.39 5.36
N TYR A 97 23.93 0.09 6.19
CA TYR A 97 24.25 0.69 7.47
C TYR A 97 23.17 0.38 8.52
N LEU A 98 23.51 -0.53 9.42
CA LEU A 98 22.56 -1.15 10.35
C LEU A 98 21.93 -0.14 11.32
N GLN A 99 22.70 0.79 11.92
CA GLN A 99 22.13 1.76 12.86
C GLN A 99 21.03 2.62 12.21
N LYS A 100 21.28 3.16 11.00
CA LYS A 100 20.26 3.97 10.28
C LYS A 100 19.04 3.12 9.92
N TYR A 101 19.25 1.88 9.49
CA TYR A 101 18.15 0.97 9.22
C TYR A 101 17.27 0.75 10.47
N LEU A 102 17.88 0.46 11.62
CA LEU A 102 17.16 0.28 12.88
C LEU A 102 16.43 1.56 13.33
N SER A 103 17.06 2.73 13.18
CA SER A 103 16.42 4.02 13.48
C SER A 103 15.21 4.28 12.58
N LEU A 104 15.32 4.05 11.27
CA LEU A 104 14.22 4.21 10.32
C LEU A 104 13.09 3.21 10.60
N LEU A 105 13.44 1.95 10.86
CA LEU A 105 12.46 0.90 11.17
C LEU A 105 11.67 1.25 12.42
N ASN A 106 12.34 1.69 13.49
CA ASN A 106 11.66 2.12 14.72
C ASN A 106 10.76 3.33 14.47
N TYR A 107 11.26 4.34 13.75
CA TYR A 107 10.49 5.54 13.42
C TYR A 107 9.21 5.21 12.64
N PHE A 108 9.31 4.48 11.54
CA PHE A 108 8.13 4.15 10.72
C PHE A 108 7.19 3.15 11.42
N THR A 109 7.71 2.30 12.31
CA THR A 109 6.86 1.46 13.15
C THR A 109 6.03 2.32 14.11
N GLN A 110 6.64 3.28 14.79
CA GLN A 110 5.94 4.19 15.69
C GLN A 110 4.93 5.06 14.95
N ASP A 111 5.30 5.65 13.81
CA ASP A 111 4.40 6.45 12.97
C ASP A 111 3.19 5.63 12.48
N PHE A 112 3.43 4.40 12.02
CA PHE A 112 2.34 3.49 11.64
C PHE A 112 1.40 3.17 12.80
N LEU A 113 1.94 2.82 13.97
CA LEU A 113 1.14 2.49 15.15
C LEU A 113 0.32 3.68 15.66
N LEU A 114 0.88 4.89 15.64
CA LEU A 114 0.16 6.10 16.02
C LEU A 114 -1.07 6.33 15.11
N ARG A 115 -0.89 6.20 13.79
CA ARG A 115 -1.99 6.38 12.83
C ARG A 115 -3.00 5.24 12.79
N LEU A 116 -2.64 4.07 13.31
CA LEU A 116 -3.55 2.93 13.42
C LEU A 116 -4.56 3.09 14.56
N ILE A 117 -4.18 3.85 15.60
CA ILE A 117 -5.01 4.08 16.79
C ILE A 117 -5.90 5.33 16.65
N LEU A 118 -5.49 6.29 15.81
CA LEU A 118 -6.21 7.52 15.49
C LEU A 118 -7.31 7.28 14.45
#